data_AF-A0A820FE24-F1
#
_entry.id   AF-A0A820FE24-F1
#
_cell.length_a   1.000
_cell.length_b   1.000
_cell.length_c   1.000
_cell.angle_alpha   90.00
_cell.angle_beta   90.00
_cell.angle_gamma   90.00
#
_symmetry.space_group_name_H-M   'P 1'
#
loop_
_entity.id
_entity.type
_entity.pdbx_description
1 polymer ?
#
loop_
_entity_poly.entity_id
_entity_poly.type
_entity_poly.pdbx_seq_one_letter_code
_entity_poly.pdbx_strand_id
1 'polypeptide(L)'
;MPDYLSRSPVDDAEEDPDETTHLISKSTQTDILYNNENSPIIASVETRAMKFRNKTLHDISNTTELTSDSLNTSTEENCTTSFSIEELIQAQQNDNYAKNILNNIKKYKNYIVKYNLLIRRLNHPAPYVPQGDLRRTILQIYHDTAANGAHFGRNKTLHKIKQRYFWPSMYKDIENYIKSCIPCAQFNPRRQKTPGALRPIKPPEGVWQLVAMDFHGPITPTSQRGNKYIISLTDVLSKFVVTKAV
;
A
#
# COMPACT_ATOMS: atom_id res chain seq x y z
N MET A 1 -19.27 8.94 -1.84
CA MET A 1 -18.88 8.03 -0.75
C MET A 1 -17.45 7.58 -1.03
N PRO A 2 -16.46 7.88 -0.17
CA PRO A 2 -15.07 7.48 -0.46
C PRO A 2 -14.88 5.99 -0.19
N ASP A 3 -14.32 5.30 -1.17
CA ASP A 3 -14.06 3.86 -1.18
C ASP A 3 -12.92 3.51 -0.20
N TYR A 4 -13.29 2.93 0.94
CA TYR A 4 -12.38 2.52 2.02
C TYR A 4 -11.56 1.26 1.67
N LEU A 5 -11.86 0.58 0.55
CA LEU A 5 -11.29 -0.74 0.23
C LEU A 5 -9.94 -0.70 -0.50
N SER A 6 -9.40 0.49 -0.81
CA SER A 6 -8.09 0.64 -1.48
C SER A 6 -6.91 0.87 -0.51
N ARG A 7 -7.16 0.94 0.80
CA ARG A 7 -6.11 1.15 1.80
C ARG A 7 -5.39 -0.16 2.08
N SER A 8 -4.30 -0.43 1.36
CA SER A 8 -3.34 -1.45 1.79
C SER A 8 -2.77 -1.05 3.16
N PRO A 9 -2.71 -1.98 4.13
CA PRO A 9 -1.93 -1.79 5.35
C PRO A 9 -0.52 -1.35 4.96
N VAL A 10 -0.01 -0.31 5.61
CA VAL A 10 1.41 0.02 5.53
C VAL A 10 2.09 -1.00 6.46
N ASP A 11 2.37 -2.17 5.92
CA ASP A 11 3.29 -3.10 6.57
C ASP A 11 4.67 -2.45 6.46
N ASP A 12 5.12 -1.87 7.57
CA ASP A 12 6.53 -1.50 7.80
C ASP A 12 7.35 -2.80 8.01
N ALA A 13 7.29 -3.72 7.05
CA ALA A 13 8.20 -4.85 6.94
C ALA A 13 9.05 -4.60 5.69
N GLU A 14 10.26 -4.11 5.95
CA GLU A 14 11.30 -3.89 4.96
C GLU A 14 11.67 -5.19 4.25
N GLU A 15 11.69 -5.15 2.91
CA GLU A 15 12.61 -5.96 2.11
C GLU A 15 13.13 -5.09 0.97
N ASP A 16 14.38 -4.64 1.09
CA ASP A 16 15.16 -4.11 -0.01
C ASP A 16 15.48 -5.27 -0.98
N PRO A 17 15.14 -5.18 -2.28
CA PRO A 17 15.43 -6.25 -3.24
C PRO A 17 16.93 -6.57 -3.41
N ASP A 18 17.84 -5.78 -2.82
CA ASP A 18 19.28 -6.03 -2.84
C ASP A 18 19.81 -6.75 -1.57
N GLU A 19 18.99 -7.05 -0.56
CA GLU A 19 19.43 -7.69 0.71
C GLU A 19 19.01 -9.17 0.80
N THR A 20 19.96 -10.08 0.61
CA THR A 20 19.73 -11.53 0.78
C THR A 20 20.01 -11.96 2.22
N THR A 21 18.96 -12.17 3.03
CA THR A 21 19.09 -12.84 4.33
C THR A 21 18.17 -14.06 4.40
N HIS A 22 18.76 -15.21 4.76
CA HIS A 22 18.01 -16.44 5.02
C HIS A 22 17.22 -16.28 6.33
N LEU A 23 15.90 -16.09 6.22
CA LEU A 23 15.00 -16.03 7.37
C LEU A 23 14.34 -17.39 7.63
N ILE A 24 14.63 -17.97 8.79
CA ILE A 24 13.89 -19.10 9.37
C ILE A 24 12.69 -18.51 10.12
N SER A 25 11.48 -18.80 9.64
CA SER A 25 10.24 -18.32 10.24
C SER A 25 9.95 -19.04 11.57
N LYS A 26 9.75 -18.27 12.65
CA LYS A 26 9.15 -18.76 13.90
C LYS A 26 7.66 -18.42 13.89
N SER A 27 6.84 -19.46 14.01
CA SER A 27 5.37 -19.37 14.10
C SER A 27 4.93 -18.61 15.34
N THR A 28 4.03 -17.64 15.19
CA THR A 28 3.27 -17.03 16.29
C THR A 28 1.97 -17.78 16.47
N GLN A 29 2.03 -18.90 17.20
CA GLN A 29 0.84 -19.57 17.68
C GLN A 29 0.91 -19.59 19.21
N THR A 30 -0.11 -19.02 19.85
CA THR A 30 -0.32 -19.15 21.29
C THR A 30 -0.54 -20.62 21.62
N ASP A 31 0.37 -21.21 22.40
CA ASP A 31 0.23 -22.54 22.97
C ASP A 31 -0.94 -22.55 23.97
N ILE A 32 -2.08 -23.09 23.55
CA ILE A 32 -3.14 -23.53 24.46
C ILE A 32 -2.88 -25.00 24.73
N LEU A 33 -2.35 -25.31 25.92
CA LEU A 33 -2.29 -26.69 26.42
C LEU A 33 -3.71 -27.14 26.76
N TYR A 34 -4.28 -28.06 25.96
CA TYR A 34 -5.44 -28.84 26.39
C TYR A 34 -5.32 -30.30 25.97
N ASN A 35 -5.52 -31.16 26.97
CA ASN A 35 -5.47 -32.60 26.89
C ASN A 35 -6.55 -33.17 25.96
N ASN A 36 -6.17 -34.23 25.28
CA ASN A 36 -6.98 -35.03 24.37
C ASN A 36 -8.16 -35.69 25.12
N GLU A 37 -9.34 -35.68 24.49
CA GLU A 37 -10.39 -36.71 24.42
C GLU A 37 -11.70 -35.98 24.05
N ASN A 38 -12.17 -36.19 22.81
CA ASN A 38 -13.30 -35.57 22.08
C ASN A 38 -12.99 -34.35 21.21
N SER A 39 -12.62 -34.63 19.95
CA SER A 39 -12.51 -33.63 18.89
C SER A 39 -13.90 -33.22 18.34
N PRO A 40 -14.26 -31.93 18.28
CA PRO A 40 -15.35 -31.49 17.43
C PRO A 40 -14.85 -31.38 15.98
N ILE A 41 -15.71 -31.74 15.03
CA ILE A 41 -15.46 -31.56 13.59
C ILE A 41 -15.44 -30.06 13.30
N ILE A 42 -14.24 -29.46 13.21
CA ILE A 42 -14.05 -28.09 12.74
C ILE A 42 -13.67 -28.18 11.26
N ALA A 43 -14.58 -27.76 10.38
CA ALA A 43 -14.26 -27.54 8.99
C ALA A 43 -13.27 -26.37 8.89
N SER A 44 -12.04 -26.67 8.48
CA SER A 44 -11.04 -25.65 8.17
C SER A 44 -11.49 -24.84 6.96
N VAL A 45 -11.74 -23.54 7.14
CA VAL A 45 -12.00 -22.62 6.04
C VAL A 45 -10.67 -22.31 5.35
N GLU A 46 -10.50 -22.82 4.14
CA GLU A 46 -9.37 -22.44 3.29
C GLU A 46 -9.46 -20.95 2.96
N THR A 47 -8.38 -20.22 3.27
CA THR A 47 -8.29 -18.81 2.93
C THR A 47 -7.99 -18.63 1.44
N ARG A 48 -8.42 -17.51 0.87
CA ARG A 48 -8.21 -17.13 -0.55
C ARG A 48 -6.72 -17.18 -0.98
N ALA A 49 -5.80 -17.03 -0.02
CA ALA A 49 -4.35 -17.13 -0.22
C ALA A 49 -3.88 -18.57 -0.50
N MET A 50 -4.47 -19.57 0.16
CA MET A 50 -4.15 -20.99 -0.07
C MET A 50 -4.63 -21.46 -1.45
N LYS A 51 -5.78 -20.94 -1.91
CA LYS A 51 -6.35 -21.25 -3.24
C LYS A 51 -5.51 -20.73 -4.42
N PHE A 52 -4.72 -19.68 -4.20
CA PHE A 52 -3.80 -19.16 -5.23
C PHE A 52 -2.57 -20.04 -5.44
N ARG A 53 -2.15 -20.78 -4.41
CA ARG A 53 -0.91 -21.57 -4.41
C ARG A 53 -1.03 -22.87 -5.22
N ASN A 54 -2.23 -23.44 -5.31
CA ASN A 54 -2.49 -24.65 -6.10
C ASN A 54 -2.74 -24.37 -7.60
N LYS A 55 -3.01 -23.12 -7.97
CA LYS A 55 -3.24 -22.74 -9.38
C LYS A 55 -1.94 -22.49 -10.15
N THR A 56 -0.84 -22.17 -9.45
CA THR A 56 0.46 -21.84 -10.06
C THR A 56 1.27 -23.07 -10.50
N LEU A 57 0.84 -24.28 -10.14
CA LEU A 57 1.59 -25.51 -10.44
C LEU A 57 1.21 -26.17 -11.78
N HIS A 58 0.20 -25.68 -12.51
CA HIS A 58 -0.32 -26.40 -13.68
C HIS A 58 -0.13 -25.76 -15.07
N ASP A 59 0.38 -24.52 -15.18
CA ASP A 59 0.38 -23.78 -16.46
C ASP A 59 1.79 -23.48 -17.04
N ILE A 60 2.84 -24.20 -16.63
CA ILE A 60 4.17 -24.10 -17.26
C ILE A 60 4.40 -25.30 -18.18
N SER A 61 3.75 -25.28 -19.35
CA SER A 61 4.20 -26.03 -20.52
C SER A 61 3.54 -25.46 -21.77
N ASN A 62 4.38 -25.09 -22.75
CA ASN A 62 4.12 -24.73 -24.16
C ASN A 62 4.43 -23.24 -24.48
N THR A 63 5.65 -22.92 -24.96
CA THR A 63 6.10 -22.75 -26.40
C THR A 63 5.58 -21.46 -27.04
N THR A 64 6.25 -20.65 -27.86
CA THR A 64 7.59 -20.47 -28.46
C THR A 64 7.52 -19.12 -29.24
N GLU A 65 8.67 -18.45 -29.40
CA GLU A 65 9.06 -17.53 -30.50
C GLU A 65 8.15 -16.36 -30.94
N LEU A 66 8.68 -15.13 -30.84
CA LEU A 66 8.22 -13.98 -31.63
C LEU A 66 9.44 -13.25 -32.24
N THR A 67 9.44 -13.27 -33.57
CA THR A 67 10.43 -12.75 -34.51
C THR A 67 10.37 -11.23 -34.62
N SER A 68 11.46 -10.66 -35.15
CA SER A 68 11.60 -9.28 -35.58
C SER A 68 10.57 -8.95 -36.66
N ASP A 69 9.55 -8.17 -36.32
CA ASP A 69 8.87 -7.21 -37.20
C ASP A 69 7.62 -6.68 -36.48
N SER A 70 7.79 -5.62 -35.69
CA SER A 70 6.70 -4.76 -35.20
C SER A 70 7.27 -3.53 -34.50
N LEU A 71 8.03 -2.71 -35.24
CA LEU A 71 8.13 -1.28 -34.95
C LEU A 71 7.28 -0.58 -36.01
N ASN A 72 6.23 0.09 -35.56
CA ASN A 72 5.23 0.87 -36.30
C ASN A 72 3.89 0.15 -36.54
N THR A 73 3.07 0.12 -35.49
CA THR A 73 1.62 0.31 -35.64
C THR A 73 1.11 1.02 -34.40
N SER A 74 0.56 2.20 -34.61
CA SER A 74 -0.18 2.99 -33.63
C SER A 74 -1.49 2.30 -33.29
N THR A 75 -1.62 1.76 -32.08
CA THR A 75 -2.91 1.40 -31.46
C THR A 75 -2.86 1.65 -29.94
N GLU A 76 -3.45 2.79 -29.56
CA GLU A 76 -4.23 3.05 -28.35
C GLU A 76 -3.87 2.34 -27.02
N GLU A 77 -2.88 2.89 -26.33
CA GLU A 77 -3.07 3.30 -24.93
C GLU A 77 -2.55 4.73 -24.82
N ASN A 78 -3.34 5.67 -24.30
CA ASN A 78 -2.90 7.06 -24.06
C ASN A 78 -1.73 7.09 -23.06
N CYS A 79 -0.52 6.84 -23.55
CA CYS A 79 0.73 6.99 -22.83
C CYS A 79 1.24 8.39 -23.16
N THR A 80 0.83 9.38 -22.37
CA THR A 80 1.45 10.70 -22.41
C THR A 80 2.92 10.52 -22.04
N THR A 81 3.79 10.39 -23.03
CA THR A 81 5.23 10.30 -22.82
C THR A 81 5.69 11.62 -22.23
N SER A 82 6.26 11.56 -21.02
CA SER A 82 6.57 12.71 -20.17
C SER A 82 7.58 13.70 -20.74
N PHE A 83 8.34 13.31 -21.76
CA PHE A 83 9.45 14.04 -22.36
C PHE A 83 9.83 13.37 -23.67
N SER A 84 10.57 14.07 -24.54
CA SER A 84 11.07 13.49 -25.79
C SER A 84 12.26 12.56 -25.53
N ILE A 85 12.48 11.60 -26.42
CA ILE A 85 13.64 10.70 -26.32
C ILE A 85 14.94 11.51 -26.40
N GLU A 86 14.97 12.56 -27.22
CA GLU A 86 16.10 13.48 -27.37
C GLU A 86 16.41 14.19 -26.05
N GLU A 87 15.39 14.66 -25.33
CA GLU A 87 15.55 15.31 -24.03
C GLU A 87 16.21 14.37 -23.01
N LEU A 88 15.78 13.10 -22.99
CA LEU A 88 16.38 12.10 -22.13
C LEU A 88 17.84 11.80 -22.50
N ILE A 89 18.15 11.70 -23.81
CA ILE A 89 19.52 11.51 -24.28
C ILE A 89 20.40 12.68 -23.82
N GLN A 90 19.95 13.93 -24.01
CA GLN A 90 20.68 15.12 -23.57
C GLN A 90 20.88 15.13 -22.06
N ALA A 91 19.87 14.78 -21.28
CA ALA A 91 19.99 14.68 -19.83
C ALA A 91 21.03 13.64 -19.41
N GLN A 92 21.04 12.45 -20.04
CA GLN A 92 22.03 11.41 -19.77
C GLN A 92 23.44 11.83 -20.19
N GLN A 93 23.58 12.55 -21.31
CA GLN A 93 24.86 13.09 -21.78
C GLN A 93 25.44 14.14 -20.84
N ASN A 94 24.62 14.84 -20.06
CA ASN A 94 25.07 15.85 -19.11
C ASN A 94 25.30 15.29 -17.70
N ASP A 95 24.73 14.13 -17.37
CA ASP A 95 24.82 13.50 -16.06
C ASP A 95 26.16 12.81 -15.80
N ASN A 96 26.80 13.12 -14.66
CA ASN A 96 28.08 12.54 -14.28
C ASN A 96 27.98 11.04 -13.98
N TYR A 97 26.86 10.59 -13.40
CA TYR A 97 26.64 9.19 -13.09
C TYR A 97 26.50 8.36 -14.37
N ALA A 98 25.70 8.83 -15.33
CA ALA A 98 25.61 8.21 -16.66
C ALA A 98 26.98 8.17 -17.37
N LYS A 99 27.72 9.29 -17.43
CA LYS A 99 29.06 9.35 -18.04
C LYS A 99 30.02 8.33 -17.44
N ASN A 100 30.03 8.19 -16.11
CA ASN A 100 30.90 7.22 -15.43
C ASN A 100 30.57 5.78 -15.84
N ILE A 101 29.28 5.44 -15.93
CA ILE A 101 28.86 4.11 -16.36
C ILE A 101 29.22 3.87 -17.83
N LEU A 102 28.98 4.85 -18.71
CA LEU A 102 29.27 4.76 -20.14
C LEU A 102 30.78 4.54 -20.38
N ASN A 103 31.64 5.29 -19.70
CA ASN A 103 33.10 5.14 -19.80
C ASN A 103 33.59 3.77 -19.29
N ASN A 104 32.86 3.17 -18.35
CA ASN A 104 33.23 1.91 -17.69
C ASN A 104 32.25 0.77 -17.96
N ILE A 105 31.62 0.73 -19.15
CA ILE A 105 30.48 -0.17 -19.42
C ILE A 105 30.80 -1.65 -19.20
N LYS A 106 32.05 -2.07 -19.43
CA LYS A 106 32.53 -3.45 -19.20
C LYS A 106 32.46 -3.86 -17.71
N LYS A 107 32.62 -2.91 -16.80
CA LYS A 107 32.50 -3.10 -15.34
C LYS A 107 31.03 -3.22 -14.91
N TYR A 108 30.17 -2.42 -15.51
CA TYR A 108 28.75 -2.32 -15.16
C TYR A 108 27.87 -3.25 -16.00
N LYS A 109 27.99 -4.58 -15.78
CA LYS A 109 27.28 -5.63 -16.55
C LYS A 109 25.75 -5.48 -16.59
N ASN A 110 25.19 -4.84 -15.58
CA ASN A 110 23.75 -4.64 -15.42
C ASN A 110 23.22 -3.45 -16.24
N TYR A 111 24.07 -2.79 -17.02
CA TYR A 111 23.68 -1.72 -17.93
C TYR A 111 24.02 -2.09 -19.36
N ILE A 112 23.24 -1.56 -20.29
CA ILE A 112 23.44 -1.66 -21.74
C ILE A 112 23.19 -0.31 -22.38
N VAL A 113 23.83 -0.08 -23.52
CA VAL A 113 23.56 1.08 -24.35
C VAL A 113 22.80 0.61 -25.58
N LYS A 114 21.62 1.20 -25.82
CA LYS A 114 20.84 0.99 -27.05
C LYS A 114 20.27 2.33 -27.50
N TYR A 115 20.31 2.62 -28.79
CA TYR A 115 19.76 3.86 -29.35
C TYR A 115 20.27 5.13 -28.64
N ASN A 116 21.57 5.16 -28.31
CA ASN A 116 22.22 6.23 -27.52
C ASN A 116 21.64 6.47 -26.11
N LEU A 117 20.84 5.54 -25.60
CA LEU A 117 20.33 5.55 -24.23
C LEU A 117 21.05 4.52 -23.36
N LEU A 118 21.41 4.96 -22.15
CA LEU A 118 21.78 4.08 -21.07
C LEU A 118 20.52 3.40 -20.51
N ILE A 119 20.48 2.07 -20.59
CA ILE A 119 19.35 1.23 -20.17
C ILE A 119 19.83 0.26 -19.08
N ARG A 120 19.01 0.08 -18.05
CA ARG A 120 19.23 -0.93 -17.02
C ARG A 120 18.71 -2.30 -17.51
N ARG A 121 19.55 -3.33 -17.41
CA ARG A 121 19.14 -4.73 -17.55
C ARG A 121 18.34 -5.14 -16.32
N LEU A 122 17.03 -5.30 -16.51
CA LEU A 122 16.08 -5.90 -15.58
C LEU A 122 15.21 -6.88 -16.38
N ASN A 123 14.28 -7.56 -15.71
CA ASN A 123 13.23 -8.35 -16.38
C ASN A 123 12.48 -7.50 -17.44
N HIS A 124 12.29 -6.21 -17.15
CA HIS A 124 11.82 -5.20 -18.10
C HIS A 124 12.91 -4.14 -18.28
N PRO A 125 13.67 -4.15 -19.39
CA PRO A 125 14.71 -3.16 -19.64
C PRO A 125 14.13 -1.75 -19.65
N ALA A 126 14.68 -0.88 -18.81
CA ALA A 126 14.18 0.47 -18.64
C ALA A 126 15.31 1.50 -18.77
N PRO A 127 15.08 2.62 -19.49
CA PRO A 127 16.05 3.70 -19.58
C PRO A 127 16.36 4.30 -18.20
N TYR A 128 17.64 4.61 -18.00
CA TYR A 128 18.08 5.36 -16.83
C TYR A 128 17.61 6.82 -16.90
N VAL A 129 17.08 7.36 -15.81
CA VAL A 129 16.66 8.76 -15.72
C VAL A 129 17.57 9.52 -14.75
N PRO A 130 18.36 10.51 -15.23
CA PRO A 130 19.19 11.36 -14.39
C PRO A 130 18.38 12.13 -13.33
N GLN A 131 19.04 12.56 -12.25
CA GLN A 131 18.40 13.42 -11.27
C GLN A 131 18.11 14.79 -11.89
N GLY A 132 16.92 15.33 -11.62
CA GLY A 132 16.50 16.63 -12.14
C GLY A 132 15.03 16.65 -12.54
N ASP A 133 14.72 17.49 -13.51
CA ASP A 133 13.34 17.81 -13.87
C ASP A 133 12.58 16.63 -14.48
N LEU A 134 13.26 15.78 -15.26
CA LEU A 134 12.67 14.58 -15.83
C LEU A 134 12.07 13.65 -14.77
N ARG A 135 12.77 13.40 -13.66
CA ARG A 135 12.22 12.59 -12.56
C ARG A 135 10.98 13.23 -11.97
N ARG A 136 10.97 14.55 -11.82
CA ARG A 136 9.81 15.29 -11.28
C ARG A 136 8.60 15.16 -12.20
N THR A 137 8.79 15.31 -13.51
CA THR A 137 7.70 15.18 -14.48
C THR A 137 7.14 13.76 -14.50
N ILE A 138 8.00 12.73 -14.42
CA ILE A 138 7.55 11.35 -14.24
C ILE A 138 6.72 11.21 -12.96
N LEU A 139 7.22 11.70 -11.82
CA LEU A 139 6.52 11.60 -10.54
C LEU A 139 5.14 12.29 -10.60
N GLN A 140 5.06 13.47 -11.20
CA GLN A 140 3.81 14.20 -11.42
C GLN A 140 2.81 13.39 -12.26
N ILE A 141 3.26 12.79 -13.36
CA ILE A 141 2.38 12.00 -14.22
C ILE A 141 1.87 10.76 -13.48
N TYR A 142 2.76 9.99 -12.86
CA TYR A 142 2.41 8.71 -12.25
C TYR A 142 1.87 8.82 -10.81
N HIS A 143 1.76 10.03 -10.26
CA HIS A 143 1.11 10.27 -8.97
C HIS A 143 -0.06 11.25 -9.09
N ASP A 144 0.11 12.43 -9.68
CA ASP A 144 -0.87 13.52 -9.59
C ASP A 144 -1.98 13.42 -10.65
N THR A 145 -1.67 12.89 -11.85
CA THR A 145 -2.67 12.84 -12.94
C THR A 145 -3.75 11.80 -12.69
N ALA A 146 -5.01 12.11 -13.00
CA ALA A 146 -6.11 11.17 -12.82
C ALA A 146 -5.98 9.88 -13.65
N ALA A 147 -5.42 9.96 -14.86
CA ALA A 147 -5.30 8.83 -15.77
C ALA A 147 -4.23 7.82 -15.34
N ASN A 148 -3.05 8.28 -14.95
CA ASN A 148 -1.91 7.41 -14.67
C ASN A 148 -1.66 7.21 -13.17
N GLY A 149 -1.88 8.26 -12.38
CA GLY A 149 -1.46 8.32 -10.98
C GLY A 149 -2.58 8.26 -9.95
N ALA A 150 -3.68 8.99 -10.14
CA ALA A 150 -4.83 9.07 -9.23
C ALA A 150 -4.46 9.11 -7.74
N HIS A 151 -3.37 9.80 -7.39
CA HIS A 151 -2.78 9.85 -6.05
C HIS A 151 -2.53 8.48 -5.41
N PHE A 152 -2.11 7.49 -6.20
CA PHE A 152 -1.75 6.17 -5.70
C PHE A 152 -0.64 6.24 -4.64
N GLY A 153 -0.69 5.30 -3.70
CA GLY A 153 0.36 5.12 -2.71
C GLY A 153 1.66 4.60 -3.33
N ARG A 154 2.75 4.72 -2.56
CA ARG A 154 4.15 4.43 -2.96
C ARG A 154 4.30 3.16 -3.79
N ASN A 155 3.83 2.02 -3.31
CA ASN A 155 4.09 0.73 -3.95
C ASN A 155 3.46 0.65 -5.35
N LYS A 156 2.25 1.19 -5.52
CA LYS A 156 1.55 1.18 -6.81
C LYS A 156 2.16 2.19 -7.80
N THR A 157 2.55 3.37 -7.33
CA THR A 157 3.31 4.34 -8.13
C THR A 157 4.66 3.77 -8.56
N LEU A 158 5.41 3.15 -7.65
CA LEU A 158 6.68 2.49 -7.95
C LEU A 158 6.53 1.39 -8.99
N HIS A 159 5.52 0.53 -8.84
CA HIS A 159 5.25 -0.55 -9.78
C HIS A 159 5.02 -0.01 -11.19
N LYS A 160 4.22 1.05 -11.34
CA LYS A 160 3.96 1.68 -12.65
C LYS A 160 5.21 2.32 -13.25
N ILE A 161 6.00 3.03 -12.45
CA ILE A 161 7.20 3.71 -12.96
C ILE A 161 8.28 2.70 -13.36
N LYS A 162 8.52 1.65 -12.55
CA LYS A 162 9.55 0.63 -12.80
C LYS A 162 9.35 -0.17 -14.10
N GLN A 163 8.15 -0.19 -14.66
CA GLN A 163 7.88 -0.82 -15.95
C GLN A 163 8.47 -0.04 -17.14
N ARG A 164 8.72 1.26 -16.97
CA ARG A 164 9.06 2.18 -18.08
C ARG A 164 10.34 2.97 -17.86
N TYR A 165 10.74 3.18 -16.61
CA TYR A 165 11.89 4.00 -16.25
C TYR A 165 12.66 3.39 -15.09
N PHE A 166 13.94 3.75 -14.98
CA PHE A 166 14.79 3.32 -13.89
C PHE A 166 15.67 4.48 -13.39
N TRP A 167 15.87 4.55 -12.08
CA TRP A 167 16.99 5.28 -11.49
C TRP A 167 17.39 4.66 -10.14
N PRO A 168 18.64 4.87 -9.66
CA PRO A 168 19.00 4.53 -8.28
C PRO A 168 18.09 5.28 -7.31
N SER A 169 17.75 4.69 -6.16
CA SER A 169 16.90 5.29 -5.11
C SER A 169 15.44 5.63 -5.49
N MET A 170 14.89 5.04 -6.55
CA MET A 170 13.46 5.20 -6.93
C MET A 170 12.49 5.10 -5.75
N TYR A 171 12.67 4.10 -4.90
CA TYR A 171 11.77 3.86 -3.77
C TYR A 171 11.71 5.08 -2.84
N LYS A 172 12.88 5.58 -2.41
CA LYS A 172 13.02 6.72 -1.52
C LYS A 172 12.53 8.02 -2.18
N ASP A 173 12.88 8.23 -3.45
CA ASP A 173 12.47 9.42 -4.20
C ASP A 173 10.94 9.49 -4.33
N ILE A 174 10.29 8.37 -4.68
CA ILE A 174 8.83 8.26 -4.81
C ILE A 174 8.17 8.45 -3.44
N GLU A 175 8.71 7.84 -2.38
CA GLU A 175 8.18 8.01 -1.03
C GLU A 175 8.21 9.48 -0.59
N ASN A 176 9.34 10.16 -0.79
CA ASN A 176 9.49 11.56 -0.43
C ASN A 176 8.54 12.44 -1.23
N TYR A 177 8.38 12.17 -2.53
CA TYR A 177 7.43 12.87 -3.38
C TYR A 177 6.00 12.76 -2.85
N ILE A 178 5.53 11.55 -2.58
CA ILE A 178 4.16 11.30 -2.10
C ILE A 178 3.96 11.91 -0.71
N LYS A 179 4.95 11.84 0.19
CA LYS A 179 4.90 12.52 1.50
C LYS A 179 4.76 14.03 1.38
N SER A 180 5.31 14.63 0.33
CA SER A 180 5.20 16.07 0.06
C SER A 180 3.90 16.47 -0.65
N CYS A 181 3.09 15.51 -1.10
CA CYS A 181 1.83 15.78 -1.81
C CYS A 181 0.75 16.31 -0.87
N ILE A 182 0.35 17.58 -1.05
CA ILE A 182 -0.63 18.27 -0.21
C ILE A 182 -2.00 17.56 -0.22
N PRO A 183 -2.60 17.21 -1.37
CA PRO A 183 -3.85 16.42 -1.39
C PRO A 183 -3.74 15.13 -0.59
N CYS A 184 -2.68 14.34 -0.77
CA CYS A 184 -2.50 13.10 -0.02
C CYS A 184 -2.37 13.33 1.48
N ALA A 185 -1.61 14.35 1.90
CA ALA A 185 -1.46 14.70 3.30
C ALA A 185 -2.80 15.12 3.95
N GLN A 186 -3.64 15.84 3.21
CA GLN A 186 -4.95 16.31 3.69
C GLN A 186 -5.99 15.18 3.78
N PHE A 187 -6.09 14.34 2.74
CA PHE A 187 -7.14 13.32 2.65
C PHE A 187 -6.74 11.96 3.26
N ASN A 188 -5.45 11.69 3.40
CA ASN A 188 -4.94 10.46 4.02
C ASN A 188 -3.95 10.73 5.16
N PRO A 189 -4.37 11.47 6.21
CA PRO A 189 -3.52 11.65 7.38
C PRO A 189 -3.23 10.29 8.02
N ARG A 190 -2.01 10.08 8.50
CA ARG A 190 -1.67 8.92 9.34
C ARG A 190 -2.54 8.97 10.59
N ARG A 191 -3.57 8.11 10.66
CA ARG A 191 -4.49 7.99 11.81
C ARG A 191 -4.00 7.01 12.88
N GLN A 192 -2.95 6.25 12.58
CA GLN A 192 -2.34 5.31 13.51
C GLN A 192 -1.37 6.00 14.46
N LYS A 193 -1.87 6.95 15.26
CA LYS A 193 -1.16 7.22 16.51
C LYS A 193 -1.32 5.98 17.38
N THR A 194 -0.27 5.59 18.09
CA THR A 194 -0.36 4.56 19.11
C THR A 194 -1.53 4.91 20.03
N PRO A 195 -2.52 4.00 20.22
CA PRO A 195 -3.60 4.24 21.14
C PRO A 195 -3.04 4.66 22.50
N GLY A 196 -3.57 5.73 23.07
CA GLY A 196 -3.18 6.14 24.42
C GLY A 196 -3.54 5.05 25.43
N ALA A 197 -2.82 5.00 26.54
CA ALA A 197 -3.20 4.13 27.64
C ALA A 197 -4.60 4.53 28.15
N LEU A 198 -5.51 3.56 28.25
CA LEU A 198 -6.80 3.77 28.90
C LEU A 198 -6.56 4.14 30.36
N ARG A 199 -7.24 5.17 30.84
CA ARG A 199 -7.24 5.54 32.26
C ARG A 199 -8.48 4.94 32.92
N PRO A 200 -8.39 3.80 33.60
CA PRO A 200 -9.55 3.18 34.22
C PRO A 200 -10.07 4.09 35.34
N ILE A 201 -11.39 4.18 35.43
CA ILE A 201 -12.06 4.85 36.55
C ILE A 201 -11.92 3.94 37.78
N LYS A 202 -11.48 4.50 38.91
CA LYS A 202 -11.43 3.75 40.16
C LYS A 202 -12.86 3.32 40.54
N PRO A 203 -13.10 2.04 40.88
CA PRO A 203 -14.41 1.62 41.39
C PRO A 203 -14.80 2.45 42.61
N PRO A 204 -16.05 2.91 42.71
CA PRO A 204 -16.51 3.59 43.93
C PRO A 204 -16.66 2.57 45.08
N GLU A 205 -16.69 3.06 46.31
CA GLU A 205 -16.74 2.22 47.53
C GLU A 205 -18.15 1.72 47.85
N GLY A 206 -19.17 2.35 47.28
CA GLY A 206 -20.58 2.01 47.50
C GLY A 206 -21.43 2.17 46.26
N VAL A 207 -22.59 1.52 46.27
CA VAL A 207 -23.60 1.65 45.21
C VAL A 207 -24.12 3.09 45.16
N TRP A 208 -24.47 3.55 43.96
CA TRP A 208 -25.01 4.89 43.68
C TRP A 208 -24.04 6.05 43.93
N GLN A 209 -22.77 5.80 44.27
CA GLN A 209 -21.76 6.85 44.42
C GLN A 209 -21.24 7.38 43.08
N LEU A 210 -21.28 6.55 42.03
CA LEU A 210 -20.92 6.95 40.67
C LEU A 210 -21.91 6.35 39.67
N VAL A 211 -22.58 7.21 38.92
CA VAL A 211 -23.57 6.83 37.91
C VAL A 211 -23.11 7.31 36.55
N ALA A 212 -23.07 6.39 35.58
CA ALA A 212 -22.88 6.71 34.17
C ALA A 212 -24.25 6.95 33.53
N MET A 213 -24.37 8.00 32.73
CA MET A 213 -25.59 8.33 31.99
C MET A 213 -25.31 8.29 30.49
N ASP A 214 -26.21 7.68 29.72
CA ASP A 214 -26.15 7.67 28.26
C ASP A 214 -27.54 7.94 27.63
N PHE A 215 -27.53 8.43 26.39
CA PHE A 215 -28.72 8.74 25.62
C PHE A 215 -28.72 7.94 24.32
N HIS A 216 -29.76 7.15 24.11
CA HIS A 216 -29.94 6.38 22.88
C HIS A 216 -31.00 7.05 22.02
N GLY A 217 -30.61 7.61 20.89
CA GLY A 217 -31.54 8.17 19.91
C GLY A 217 -30.93 9.27 19.02
N PRO A 218 -31.76 9.93 18.20
CA PRO A 218 -33.22 9.76 18.12
C PRO A 218 -33.63 8.42 17.47
N ILE A 219 -34.59 7.73 18.08
CA ILE A 219 -35.17 6.47 17.60
C ILE A 219 -36.34 6.79 16.66
N THR A 220 -36.33 6.16 15.49
CA THR A 220 -37.38 6.27 14.48
C THR A 220 -37.84 4.87 14.07
N PRO A 221 -39.16 4.58 14.03
CA PRO A 221 -40.28 5.49 14.29
C PRO A 221 -40.39 5.91 15.76
N THR A 222 -40.95 7.11 15.99
CA THR A 222 -41.23 7.61 17.34
C THR A 222 -42.25 6.70 18.03
N SER A 223 -42.11 6.52 19.35
CA SER A 223 -43.09 5.74 20.13
C SER A 223 -44.49 6.37 20.05
N GLN A 224 -45.52 5.59 20.40
CA GLN A 224 -46.90 6.08 20.45
C GLN A 224 -47.09 7.29 21.39
N ARG A 225 -46.21 7.46 22.38
CA ARG A 225 -46.25 8.57 23.35
C ARG A 225 -45.40 9.77 22.92
N GLY A 226 -44.81 9.73 21.73
CA GLY A 226 -43.94 10.82 21.24
C GLY A 226 -42.48 10.72 21.67
N ASN A 227 -42.11 9.75 22.52
CA ASN A 227 -40.73 9.56 22.98
C ASN A 227 -39.80 9.15 21.83
N LYS A 228 -38.63 9.78 21.77
CA LYS A 228 -37.60 9.61 20.72
C LYS A 228 -36.26 9.16 21.26
N TYR A 229 -36.06 9.18 22.57
CA TYR A 229 -34.80 8.82 23.21
C TYR A 229 -35.05 7.82 24.34
N ILE A 230 -34.02 7.05 24.65
CA ILE A 230 -33.95 6.27 25.89
C ILE A 230 -32.79 6.84 26.68
N ILE A 231 -33.06 7.30 27.89
CA ILE A 231 -32.03 7.69 28.86
C ILE A 231 -31.71 6.46 29.69
N SER A 232 -30.44 6.09 29.78
CA SER A 232 -29.95 5.03 30.67
C SER A 232 -29.09 5.64 31.78
N LEU A 233 -29.35 5.22 33.02
CA LEU A 233 -28.56 5.54 34.20
C LEU A 233 -28.02 4.23 34.77
N THR A 234 -26.71 4.06 34.78
CA THR A 234 -26.03 2.85 35.23
C THR A 234 -25.19 3.14 36.46
N ASP A 235 -25.47 2.48 37.58
CA ASP A 235 -24.57 2.48 38.71
C ASP A 235 -23.26 1.76 38.33
N VAL A 236 -22.13 2.46 38.47
CA VAL A 236 -20.84 1.95 38.00
C VAL A 236 -20.35 0.77 38.82
N LEU A 237 -20.75 0.64 40.09
CA LEU A 237 -20.34 -0.48 40.95
C LEU A 237 -21.15 -1.75 40.68
N SER A 238 -22.47 -1.70 40.92
CA SER A 238 -23.36 -2.85 40.83
C SER A 238 -23.74 -3.22 39.40
N LYS A 239 -23.51 -2.31 38.44
CA LYS A 239 -24.00 -2.40 37.06
C LYS A 239 -25.53 -2.39 36.96
N PHE A 240 -26.24 -1.99 38.01
CA PHE A 240 -27.67 -1.81 37.99
C PHE A 240 -28.04 -0.65 37.06
N VAL A 241 -29.03 -0.87 36.19
CA VAL A 241 -29.44 0.11 35.16
C VAL A 241 -30.89 0.51 35.36
N VAL A 242 -31.15 1.81 35.32
CA VAL A 242 -32.49 2.41 35.20
C VAL A 242 -32.60 3.06 33.84
N THR A 243 -33.63 2.70 33.07
CA THR A 243 -33.88 3.30 31.76
C THR A 243 -35.23 3.97 31.70
N LYS A 244 -35.32 5.11 31.00
CA LYS A 244 -36.58 5.81 30.75
C LYS A 244 -36.67 6.29 29.31
N ALA A 245 -37.80 6.00 28.66
CA ALA A 245 -38.12 6.57 27.36
C ALA A 245 -38.59 8.03 27.53
N VAL A 246 -38.02 8.93 26.73
CA VAL A 246 -38.27 10.39 26.74
C VAL A 246 -38.43 10.91 25.32
#